data_AF-A0A9E3F5Y6-F1
#
_entry.id   AF-A0A9E3F5Y6-F1
#
_cell.length_a   1.000
_cell.length_b   1.000
_cell.length_c   1.000
_cell.angle_alpha   90.00
_cell.angle_beta   90.00
_cell.angle_gamma   90.00
#
_symmetry.space_group_name_H-M   'P 1'
#
loop_
_entity.id
_entity.type
_entity.pdbx_description
1 polymer ?
#
loop_
_entity_poly.entity_id
_entity_poly.type
_entity_poly.pdbx_seq_one_letter_code
_entity_poly.pdbx_strand_id
1 'polypeptide(L)'
;GGWYATPFPLMPFAAGRGAIIGRGCTVNACAGTEATGRRREELFGAAFETMEGAAVAQAGQMLGIPVAEVRAISNIAARRDMRPENIRRALDRLAAFFEQCREGTDLA
;
A
#
# COMPACT_ATOMS: atom_id res chain seq x y z
N GLY A 1 -12.99 22.81 6.11
CA GLY A 1 -12.11 21.68 6.48
C GLY A 1 -12.46 20.44 5.68
N GLY A 2 -12.09 20.38 4.40
CA GLY A 2 -12.51 19.29 3.49
C GLY A 2 -11.40 18.70 2.61
N TRP A 3 -10.14 19.06 2.83
CA TRP A 3 -9.03 18.77 1.90
C TRP A 3 -8.37 17.39 2.08
N TYR A 4 -8.81 16.57 3.04
CA TYR A 4 -8.18 15.27 3.34
C TYR A 4 -9.15 14.08 3.34
N ALA A 5 -10.42 14.28 2.97
CA ALA A 5 -11.44 13.23 3.11
C ALA A 5 -11.46 12.24 1.92
N THR A 6 -11.09 12.68 0.72
CA THR A 6 -11.15 11.84 -0.47
C THR A 6 -9.76 11.27 -0.78
N PRO A 7 -9.55 9.94 -0.67
CA PRO A 7 -8.29 9.34 -1.08
C PRO A 7 -8.05 9.56 -2.58
N PHE A 8 -6.78 9.67 -2.99
CA PHE A 8 -6.45 9.70 -4.41
C PHE A 8 -6.96 8.43 -5.09
N PRO A 9 -7.68 8.54 -6.22
CA PRO A 9 -8.18 7.38 -6.93
C PRO A 9 -6.98 6.64 -7.53
N LEU A 10 -6.69 5.46 -6.99
CA LEU A 10 -5.80 4.49 -7.62
C LEU A 10 -6.63 3.50 -8.42
N MET A 11 -6.07 2.97 -9.50
CA MET A 11 -6.69 1.87 -10.21
C MET A 11 -6.76 0.65 -9.28
N PRO A 12 -7.94 0.03 -9.10
CA PRO A 12 -8.01 -1.25 -8.44
C PRO A 12 -7.27 -2.27 -9.30
N PHE A 13 -6.07 -2.67 -8.87
CA PHE A 13 -5.26 -3.66 -9.56
C PHE A 13 -5.47 -5.04 -8.94
N ALA A 14 -5.80 -6.02 -9.78
CA ALA A 14 -5.89 -7.44 -9.44
C ALA A 14 -6.63 -7.75 -8.11
N ALA A 15 -7.74 -7.05 -7.85
CA ALA A 15 -8.70 -7.47 -6.84
C ALA A 15 -9.23 -8.86 -7.22
N GLY A 16 -8.63 -9.92 -6.69
CA GLY A 16 -8.99 -11.29 -7.07
C GLY A 16 -7.96 -12.38 -6.77
N ARG A 17 -6.67 -12.06 -6.61
CA ARG A 17 -5.61 -13.06 -6.36
C ARG A 17 -5.12 -13.09 -4.91
N GLY A 18 -6.05 -13.05 -3.95
CA GLY A 18 -5.74 -13.16 -2.52
C GLY A 18 -5.09 -11.92 -1.88
N ALA A 19 -4.88 -10.84 -2.64
CA ALA A 19 -4.47 -9.55 -2.09
C ALA A 19 -5.64 -8.87 -1.35
N ILE A 20 -5.33 -8.24 -0.22
CA ILE A 20 -6.28 -7.43 0.55
C ILE A 20 -6.26 -6.01 -0.02
N ILE A 21 -7.44 -5.48 -0.34
CA ILE A 21 -7.59 -4.07 -0.74
C ILE A 21 -7.78 -3.23 0.52
N GLY A 22 -6.96 -2.18 0.66
CA GLY A 22 -7.02 -1.25 1.79
C GLY A 22 -6.46 0.11 1.42
N ARG A 23 -6.76 1.15 2.22
CA ARG A 23 -6.25 2.50 1.96
C ARG A 23 -4.83 2.64 2.48
N GLY A 24 -3.93 3.15 1.64
CA GLY A 24 -2.60 3.59 2.05
C GLY A 24 -2.63 4.99 2.63
N CYS A 25 -1.92 5.20 3.75
CA CYS A 25 -1.68 6.53 4.32
C CYS A 25 -0.24 6.95 4.01
N THR A 26 -0.07 7.95 3.14
CA THR A 26 1.25 8.50 2.83
C THR A 26 1.73 9.45 3.90
N VAL A 27 2.89 9.17 4.46
CA VAL A 27 3.44 9.86 5.62
C VAL A 27 4.92 10.19 5.39
N ASN A 28 5.38 11.33 5.90
CA ASN A 28 6.82 11.64 5.91
C ASN A 28 7.58 10.83 6.97
N ALA A 29 6.86 10.27 7.94
CA ALA A 29 7.39 9.38 8.97
C ALA A 29 6.34 8.34 9.38
N CYS A 30 6.70 7.07 9.27
CA CYS A 30 5.90 5.95 9.74
C CYS A 30 5.63 6.06 11.25
N ALA A 31 4.51 5.50 11.70
CA ALA A 31 4.11 5.48 13.09
C ALA A 31 5.19 4.77 13.92
N GLY A 32 5.73 5.48 14.91
CA GLY A 32 6.62 4.90 15.91
C GLY A 32 5.89 4.31 17.12
N THR A 33 4.55 4.42 17.17
CA THR A 33 3.72 3.93 18.29
C THR A 33 2.40 3.35 17.77
N GLU A 34 1.81 2.42 18.53
CA GLU A 34 0.50 1.86 18.18
C GLU A 34 -0.60 2.92 18.23
N ALA A 35 -0.49 3.90 19.13
CA ALA A 35 -1.44 5.00 19.24
C ALA A 35 -1.48 5.86 17.96
N THR A 36 -0.31 6.19 17.38
CA THR A 36 -0.25 6.93 16.11
C THR A 36 -0.86 6.12 14.96
N GLY A 37 -0.59 4.81 14.90
CA GLY A 37 -1.15 3.91 13.89
C GLY A 37 -2.68 3.86 13.97
N ARG A 38 -3.23 3.58 15.16
CA ARG A 38 -4.68 3.56 15.41
C ARG A 38 -5.34 4.89 15.08
N ARG A 39 -4.69 6.01 15.43
CA ARG A 39 -5.23 7.33 15.11
C ARG A 39 -5.34 7.57 13.60
N ARG A 40 -4.38 7.07 12.81
CA ARG A 40 -4.41 7.14 11.33
C ARG A 40 -5.48 6.21 10.73
N GLU A 41 -5.66 5.03 11.32
CA GLU A 41 -6.76 4.13 10.97
C GLU A 41 -8.12 4.79 11.20
N GLU A 42 -8.37 5.36 12.38
CA GLU A 42 -9.62 6.05 12.72
C GLU A 42 -9.91 7.25 11.81
N LEU A 43 -8.90 8.06 11.50
CA LEU A 43 -9.09 9.29 10.74
C LEU A 43 -9.23 9.06 9.23
N PHE A 44 -8.47 8.10 8.69
CA PHE A 44 -8.30 7.96 7.25
C PHE A 44 -8.77 6.60 6.71
N GLY A 45 -9.12 5.65 7.59
CA GLY A 45 -9.34 4.25 7.24
C GLY A 45 -8.05 3.59 6.75
N ALA A 46 -6.89 4.04 7.26
CA ALA A 46 -5.58 3.58 6.83
C ALA A 46 -5.36 2.09 7.20
N ALA A 47 -5.15 1.25 6.18
CA ALA A 47 -4.80 -0.16 6.36
C ALA A 47 -3.28 -0.36 6.44
N PHE A 48 -2.50 0.52 5.81
CA PHE A 48 -1.04 0.51 5.85
C PHE A 48 -0.48 1.93 5.70
N GLU A 49 0.78 2.09 6.09
CA GLU A 49 1.53 3.32 5.90
C GLU A 49 2.51 3.16 4.74
N THR A 50 2.72 4.25 4.02
CA THR A 50 3.57 4.34 2.83
C THR A 50 4.25 5.71 2.87
N MET A 51 5.37 5.89 2.17
CA MET A 51 6.07 7.19 2.14
C MET A 51 5.92 7.89 0.78
N GLU A 52 5.52 7.17 -0.27
CA GLU A 52 5.48 7.69 -1.64
C GLU A 52 4.11 7.56 -2.33
N GLY A 53 3.22 6.67 -1.84
CA GLY A 53 2.04 6.22 -2.58
C GLY A 53 1.17 7.34 -3.16
N ALA A 54 0.78 8.33 -2.34
CA ALA A 54 -0.04 9.45 -2.76
C ALA A 54 0.68 10.40 -3.73
N ALA A 55 2.01 10.59 -3.59
CA ALA A 55 2.78 11.42 -4.50
C ALA A 55 2.84 10.78 -5.90
N VAL A 56 3.05 9.47 -5.97
CA VAL A 56 3.02 8.71 -7.23
C VAL A 56 1.62 8.73 -7.85
N ALA A 57 0.58 8.54 -7.04
CA ALA A 57 -0.82 8.62 -7.47
C ALA A 57 -1.15 9.98 -8.10
N GLN A 58 -0.75 11.07 -7.42
CA GLN A 58 -0.95 12.43 -7.89
C GLN A 58 -0.23 12.69 -9.21
N ALA A 59 1.03 12.26 -9.34
CA ALA A 59 1.78 12.41 -10.57
C ALA A 59 1.13 11.63 -11.73
N GLY A 60 0.68 10.40 -11.49
CA GLY A 60 -0.05 9.60 -12.48
C GLY A 60 -1.33 10.29 -12.94
N GLN A 61 -2.13 10.79 -12.00
CA GLN A 61 -3.34 11.55 -12.31
C GLN A 61 -3.05 12.80 -13.16
N MET A 62 -2.00 13.56 -12.82
CA MET A 62 -1.59 14.76 -13.57
C MET A 62 -1.13 14.43 -15.00
N LEU A 63 -0.54 13.25 -15.20
CA LEU A 63 -0.02 12.80 -16.49
C LEU A 63 -1.02 11.95 -17.29
N GLY A 64 -2.20 11.65 -16.73
CA GLY A 64 -3.16 10.73 -17.35
C GLY A 64 -2.66 9.27 -17.41
N ILE A 65 -1.71 8.90 -16.55
CA ILE A 65 -1.12 7.57 -16.47
C ILE A 65 -1.85 6.76 -15.37
N PRO A 66 -2.43 5.59 -15.68
CA PRO A 66 -3.00 4.71 -14.68
C PRO A 66 -1.95 4.23 -13.68
N VAL A 67 -2.26 4.33 -12.37
CA VAL A 67 -1.35 3.93 -11.29
C VAL A 67 -2.04 2.93 -10.37
N ALA A 68 -1.27 1.94 -9.90
CA ALA A 68 -1.64 1.01 -8.85
C ALA A 68 -0.54 0.95 -7.78
N GLU A 69 -0.91 0.83 -6.50
CA GLU A 69 0.02 0.60 -5.40
C GLU A 69 -0.17 -0.82 -4.87
N VAL A 70 0.91 -1.61 -4.87
CA VAL A 70 0.96 -2.95 -4.28
C VAL A 70 2.06 -2.96 -3.23
N ARG A 71 1.74 -3.36 -2.01
CA ARG A 71 2.67 -3.41 -0.88
C ARG A 71 2.65 -4.81 -0.25
N ALA A 72 3.82 -5.39 -0.07
CA ALA A 72 4.01 -6.52 0.85
C ALA A 72 4.44 -5.98 2.22
N ILE A 73 3.73 -6.38 3.28
CA ILE A 73 3.95 -5.86 4.63
C ILE A 73 5.09 -6.65 5.28
N SER A 74 6.20 -5.97 5.57
CA SER A 74 7.34 -6.56 6.30
C SER A 74 7.16 -6.55 7.80
N ASN A 75 6.49 -5.53 8.34
CA ASN A 75 6.34 -5.35 9.78
C ASN A 75 5.17 -4.43 10.12
N ILE A 76 4.76 -4.46 11.39
CA ILE A 76 3.91 -3.42 11.95
C ILE A 76 4.79 -2.20 12.22
N ALA A 77 4.45 -1.04 11.64
CA ALA A 77 5.24 0.19 11.72
C ALA A 77 5.56 0.56 13.18
N ALA A 78 4.55 0.53 14.05
CA ALA A 78 4.64 0.85 15.47
C ALA A 78 5.61 -0.04 16.27
N ARG A 79 5.90 -1.25 15.80
CA ARG A 79 6.76 -2.23 16.50
C ARG A 79 8.17 -2.28 15.93
N ARG A 80 8.37 -1.74 14.73
CA ARG A 80 9.67 -1.56 14.07
C ARG A 80 10.58 -2.79 14.10
N ASP A 81 9.99 -3.97 13.91
CA ASP A 81 10.71 -5.23 13.76
C ASP A 81 11.42 -5.27 12.39
N MET A 82 12.60 -4.64 12.31
CA MET A 82 13.39 -4.45 11.08
C MET A 82 14.38 -5.58 10.82
N ARG A 83 14.08 -6.80 11.29
CA ARG A 83 14.88 -7.98 10.98
C ARG A 83 14.97 -8.20 9.46
N PRO A 84 16.15 -8.49 8.88
CA PRO A 84 16.31 -8.68 7.44
C PRO A 84 15.39 -9.76 6.85
N GLU A 85 15.06 -10.79 7.63
CA GLU A 85 14.19 -11.89 7.23
C GLU A 85 12.76 -11.44 6.94
N ASN A 86 12.29 -10.40 7.62
CA ASN A 86 10.95 -9.83 7.41
C ASN A 86 10.85 -9.19 6.01
N ILE A 87 11.87 -8.42 5.63
CA ILE A 87 11.95 -7.81 4.30
C ILE A 87 12.07 -8.90 3.24
N ARG A 88 12.95 -9.88 3.45
CA ARG A 88 13.10 -11.01 2.52
C ARG A 88 11.77 -11.73 2.29
N ARG A 89 11.06 -12.09 3.36
CA ARG A 89 9.75 -12.74 3.27
C ARG A 89 8.71 -11.87 2.56
N ALA A 90 8.70 -10.56 2.81
CA ALA A 90 7.80 -9.64 2.13
C ALA A 90 8.09 -9.60 0.62
N LEU A 91 9.36 -9.52 0.22
CA LEU A 91 9.78 -9.53 -1.18
C LEU A 91 9.46 -10.85 -1.88
N ASP A 92 9.70 -12.00 -1.22
CA ASP A 92 9.36 -13.33 -1.76
C ASP A 92 7.85 -13.43 -2.04
N ARG A 93 7.01 -12.90 -1.14
CA ARG A 93 5.56 -12.88 -1.32
C ARG A 93 5.11 -11.91 -2.40
N LEU A 94 5.77 -10.76 -2.53
CA LEU A 94 5.50 -9.79 -3.58
C LEU A 94 5.82 -10.37 -4.97
N ALA A 95 6.97 -11.04 -5.10
CA ALA A 95 7.36 -11.72 -6.33
C ALA A 95 6.34 -12.79 -6.73
N ALA A 96 5.97 -13.68 -5.78
CA ALA A 96 4.96 -14.71 -6.03
C ALA A 96 3.60 -14.13 -6.46
N PHE A 97 3.18 -12.99 -5.88
CA PHE A 97 1.95 -12.31 -6.29
C PHE A 97 2.02 -11.82 -7.75
N PHE A 98 3.16 -11.26 -8.17
CA PHE A 98 3.33 -10.79 -9.55
C PHE A 98 3.45 -11.93 -10.57
N GLU A 99 4.08 -13.07 -10.20
CA GLU A 99 4.08 -14.26 -11.06
C GLU A 99 2.66 -14.79 -11.29
N GLN A 100 1.85 -14.90 -10.23
CA GLN A 100 0.42 -15.26 -10.36
C GLN A 100 -0.37 -14.27 -11.21
N CYS A 101 -0.01 -12.97 -11.14
CA CYS A 101 -0.63 -11.96 -12.00
C CYS A 101 -0.26 -12.14 -13.47
N ARG A 102 0.99 -12.53 -13.78
CA ARG A 102 1.44 -12.82 -15.15
C ARG A 102 0.73 -14.05 -15.70
N GLU A 103 0.72 -15.15 -14.97
CA GLU A 103 0.11 -16.42 -15.39
C GLU A 103 -1.40 -16.28 -15.64
N GLY A 104 -2.09 -15.45 -14.84
CA GLY A 104 -3.50 -15.16 -15.02
C GLY A 104 -3.84 -14.19 -16.17
N THR A 105 -2.88 -13.86 -17.03
CA THR A 105 -3.09 -13.04 -18.25
C THR A 105 -3.27 -13.89 -19.51
N ASP A 106 -3.07 -15.21 -19.43
CA ASP A 106 -3.18 -16.17 -20.56
C ASP A 106 -4.61 -16.68 -20.83
N LEU A 107 -5.65 -16.07 -20.23
CA LEU A 107 -7.06 -16.46 -20.42
C LEU A 107 -7.99 -15.29 -20.79
N ALA A 108 -7.46 -14.27 -21.48
CA ALA A 108 -8.28 -13.25 -22.13
C ALA A 108 -8.30 -13.44 -23.64
#